data_AF-A0A7W4C6J4-F1
#
_entry.id   AF-A0A7W4C6J4-F1
#
_cell.length_a   1.000
_cell.length_b   1.000
_cell.length_c   1.000
_cell.angle_alpha   90.00
_cell.angle_beta   90.00
_cell.angle_gamma   90.00
#
_symmetry.space_group_name_H-M   'P 1'
#
loop_
_entity.id
_entity.type
_entity.pdbx_description
1 polymer ?
#
loop_
_entity_poly.entity_id
_entity_poly.type
_entity_poly.pdbx_seq_one_letter_code
_entity_poly.pdbx_strand_id
1 'polypeptide(L)'
;DTLHTWQQVGAYDDYQDIAEYCYSATKEEIAAKDYSLVPSKHIEFTNRDENINFEDKMNSLKVEFSELLVQEEQSKNDLLNVFKGLGYEIKL
;
A
#
# COMPACT_ATOMS: atom_id res chain seq x y z
N ASP A 1 -14.11 -6.08 15.56
CA ASP A 1 -14.83 -7.24 16.13
C ASP A 1 -13.92 -8.38 16.58
N THR A 2 -12.61 -8.32 16.32
CA THR A 2 -11.61 -9.33 16.76
C THR A 2 -10.61 -8.81 17.80
N LEU A 3 -10.41 -7.49 17.91
CA LEU A 3 -9.55 -6.88 18.93
C LEU A 3 -10.16 -7.05 20.33
N HIS A 4 -9.41 -7.66 21.24
CA HIS A 4 -9.82 -8.01 22.62
C HIS A 4 -10.92 -9.07 22.77
N THR A 5 -11.39 -9.69 21.69
CA THR A 5 -12.39 -10.78 21.76
C THR A 5 -11.90 -11.93 22.62
N TRP A 6 -10.60 -12.22 22.61
CA TRP A 6 -9.95 -13.22 23.49
C TRP A 6 -10.15 -12.98 25.00
N GLN A 7 -10.52 -11.76 25.43
CA GLN A 7 -10.77 -11.41 26.83
C GLN A 7 -12.25 -11.56 27.24
N GLN A 8 -13.15 -11.85 26.29
CA GLN A 8 -14.59 -11.89 26.52
C GLN A 8 -15.07 -13.30 26.93
N VAL A 9 -16.22 -13.37 27.60
CA VAL A 9 -16.88 -14.65 27.89
C VAL A 9 -17.45 -15.20 26.59
N GLY A 10 -17.08 -16.43 26.20
CA GLY A 10 -17.43 -17.01 24.90
C GLY A 10 -16.39 -16.76 23.80
N ALA A 11 -15.26 -16.14 24.13
CA ALA A 11 -14.18 -15.84 23.19
C ALA A 11 -13.74 -17.04 22.33
N TYR A 12 -13.74 -18.25 22.88
CA TYR A 12 -13.34 -19.45 22.15
C TYR A 12 -14.29 -19.82 21.01
N ASP A 13 -15.56 -19.42 21.11
CA ASP A 13 -16.59 -19.72 20.11
C ASP A 13 -16.66 -18.63 19.03
N ASP A 14 -16.39 -17.37 19.40
CA ASP A 14 -16.52 -16.20 18.52
C ASP A 14 -15.19 -15.70 17.90
N TYR A 15 -14.05 -16.24 18.34
CA TYR A 15 -12.74 -15.85 17.83
C TYR A 15 -12.39 -16.59 16.54
N GLN A 16 -11.80 -15.86 15.59
CA GLN A 16 -11.27 -16.40 14.35
C GLN A 16 -9.91 -15.81 14.04
N ASP A 17 -9.00 -16.64 13.56
CA ASP A 17 -7.72 -16.22 13.03
C ASP A 17 -7.94 -15.47 11.71
N ILE A 18 -7.25 -14.35 11.54
CA ILE A 18 -7.32 -13.51 10.33
C ILE A 18 -5.88 -13.25 9.87
N ALA A 19 -5.58 -13.67 8.64
CA ALA A 19 -4.30 -13.41 7.99
C ALA A 19 -3.92 -11.92 8.06
N GLU A 20 -2.64 -11.62 8.27
CA GLU A 20 -2.09 -10.27 8.47
C GLU A 20 -2.63 -9.49 9.69
N TYR A 21 -3.50 -10.07 10.53
CA TYR A 21 -4.17 -9.33 11.61
C TYR A 21 -4.09 -10.01 12.99
N CYS A 22 -4.59 -11.24 13.15
CA CYS A 22 -4.57 -11.91 14.44
C CYS A 22 -4.49 -13.44 14.32
N TYR A 23 -3.79 -14.06 15.28
CA TYR A 23 -3.69 -15.51 15.40
C TYR A 23 -3.65 -15.94 16.87
N SER A 24 -4.36 -17.00 17.23
CA SER A 24 -4.34 -17.61 18.57
C SER A 24 -3.56 -18.92 18.57
N ALA A 25 -2.34 -18.89 19.12
CA ALA A 25 -1.47 -20.07 19.24
C ALA A 25 -1.71 -20.84 20.55
N THR A 26 -1.64 -22.17 20.50
CA THR A 26 -1.65 -23.00 21.73
C THR A 26 -0.28 -22.99 22.41
N LYS A 27 -0.23 -23.40 23.69
CA LYS A 27 1.04 -23.47 24.43
C LYS A 27 2.00 -24.48 23.82
N GLU A 28 1.48 -25.58 23.29
CA GLU A 28 2.24 -26.63 22.62
C GLU A 28 2.89 -26.10 21.34
N GLU A 29 2.15 -25.29 20.56
CA GLU A 29 2.67 -24.65 19.35
C GLU A 29 3.78 -23.65 19.66
N ILE A 30 3.60 -22.83 20.71
CA ILE A 30 4.60 -21.87 21.16
C ILE A 30 5.88 -22.60 21.63
N ALA A 31 5.72 -23.71 22.36
CA ALA A 31 6.86 -24.52 22.81
C ALA A 31 7.62 -25.15 21.62
N ALA A 32 6.91 -25.62 20.59
CA ALA A 32 7.53 -26.15 19.38
C ALA A 32 8.29 -25.10 18.56
N LYS A 33 7.98 -23.82 18.74
CA LYS A 33 8.62 -22.67 18.07
C LYS A 33 9.64 -21.95 18.98
N ASP A 34 10.20 -22.64 19.97
CA ASP A 34 11.18 -22.13 20.94
C ASP A 34 10.69 -20.89 21.71
N TYR A 35 9.39 -20.85 22.04
CA TYR A 35 8.74 -19.71 22.68
C TYR A 35 8.86 -18.38 21.90
N SER A 36 9.16 -18.46 20.61
CA SER A 36 9.29 -17.30 19.74
C SER A 36 7.90 -16.71 19.48
N LEU A 37 7.64 -15.51 19.98
CA LEU A 37 6.37 -14.79 19.77
C LEU A 37 6.42 -13.84 18.57
N VAL A 38 7.34 -14.07 17.63
CA VAL A 38 7.47 -13.24 16.43
C VAL A 38 6.24 -13.43 15.55
N PRO A 39 5.47 -12.37 15.22
CA PRO A 39 4.21 -12.50 14.50
C PRO A 39 4.31 -13.27 13.18
N SER A 40 5.41 -13.10 12.43
CA SER A 40 5.64 -13.79 11.15
C SER A 40 5.75 -15.32 11.25
N LYS A 41 5.92 -15.87 12.45
CA LYS A 41 5.93 -17.32 12.68
C LYS A 41 4.53 -17.89 12.92
N HIS A 42 3.51 -17.06 13.12
CA HIS A 42 2.19 -17.49 13.60
C HIS A 42 1.05 -16.93 12.74
N ILE A 43 1.16 -15.68 12.30
CA ILE A 43 0.14 -15.03 11.48
C ILE A 43 0.44 -15.31 10.01
N GLU A 44 -0.51 -15.91 9.30
CA GLU A 44 -0.41 -16.11 7.86
C GLU A 44 -0.25 -14.77 7.14
N PHE A 45 0.75 -14.69 6.27
CA PHE A 45 0.93 -13.55 5.37
C PHE A 45 0.24 -13.86 4.05
N THR A 46 -0.80 -13.10 3.73
CA THR A 46 -1.42 -13.21 2.41
C THR A 46 -0.54 -12.45 1.42
N ASN A 47 0.09 -13.16 0.49
CA ASN A 47 0.85 -12.50 -0.58
C ASN A 47 -0.14 -11.80 -1.54
N ARG A 48 -0.38 -10.50 -1.31
CA ARG A 48 -1.21 -9.66 -2.18
C ARG A 48 -0.53 -9.29 -3.50
N ASP A 49 0.77 -9.56 -3.62
CA ASP A 49 1.61 -9.15 -4.75
C ASP A 49 1.71 -10.22 -5.87
N GLU A 50 1.23 -11.45 -5.67
CA GLU A 50 1.31 -12.52 -6.69
C GLU A 50 0.53 -12.22 -8.00
N ASN A 51 -0.37 -11.23 -8.01
CA ASN A 51 -1.14 -10.85 -9.21
C ASN A 51 -0.87 -9.42 -9.71
N ILE A 52 0.13 -8.71 -9.17
CA ILE A 52 0.50 -7.40 -9.72
C ILE A 52 1.54 -7.62 -10.82
N ASN A 53 1.12 -7.52 -12.09
CA ASN A 53 2.06 -7.39 -13.19
C ASN A 53 2.77 -6.03 -13.06
N PHE A 54 3.92 -6.03 -12.38
CA PHE A 54 4.74 -4.84 -12.16
C PHE A 54 5.12 -4.15 -13.47
N GLU A 55 5.31 -4.92 -14.54
CA GLU A 55 5.65 -4.37 -15.86
C GLU A 55 4.47 -3.60 -16.45
N ASP A 56 3.25 -4.14 -16.39
CA ASP A 56 2.04 -3.44 -16.84
C ASP A 56 1.79 -2.18 -16.02
N LYS A 57 1.95 -2.26 -14.69
CA LYS A 57 1.76 -1.11 -13.80
C LYS A 57 2.78 -0.01 -14.08
N MET A 58 4.06 -0.36 -14.26
CA MET A 58 5.10 0.60 -14.56
C MET A 58 4.95 1.21 -15.96
N ASN A 59 4.51 0.42 -16.94
CA ASN A 59 4.18 0.91 -18.27
C ASN A 59 2.99 1.88 -18.25
N SER A 60 1.94 1.58 -17.49
CA SER A 60 0.80 2.49 -17.29
C SER A 60 1.24 3.80 -16.65
N LEU A 61 2.02 3.74 -15.57
CA LEU A 61 2.56 4.94 -14.91
C LEU A 61 3.42 5.76 -15.86
N LYS A 62 4.25 5.12 -16.69
CA LYS A 62 5.11 5.81 -17.66
C LYS A 62 4.29 6.59 -18.68
N VAL A 63 3.20 6.01 -19.19
CA VAL A 63 2.32 6.69 -20.16
C VAL A 63 1.65 7.90 -19.50
N GLU A 64 1.07 7.71 -18.32
CA GLU A 64 0.40 8.78 -17.57
C GLU A 64 1.38 9.93 -17.23
N PHE A 65 2.59 9.60 -16.76
CA PHE A 65 3.62 10.62 -16.49
C PHE A 65 4.05 11.36 -17.74
N SER A 66 4.17 10.67 -18.87
CA SER A 66 4.56 11.30 -20.14
C SER A 66 3.52 12.32 -20.59
N GLU A 67 2.23 11.99 -20.45
CA GLU A 67 1.13 12.91 -20.76
C GLU A 67 1.14 14.14 -19.83
N LEU A 68 1.37 13.95 -18.53
CA LEU A 68 1.48 15.05 -17.57
C LEU A 68 2.63 16.00 -17.90
N LEU A 69 3.81 15.48 -18.29
CA LEU A 69 4.96 16.31 -18.66
C LEU A 69 4.69 17.14 -19.93
N VAL A 70 4.00 16.57 -20.92
CA VAL A 70 3.59 17.30 -22.13
C VAL A 70 2.62 18.41 -21.78
N GLN A 71 1.65 18.15 -20.90
CA GLN A 71 0.70 19.17 -20.43
C GLN A 71 1.39 20.29 -19.63
N GLU A 72 2.37 19.94 -18.79
CA GLU A 72 3.18 20.91 -18.04
C GLU A 72 3.96 21.81 -18.99
N GLU A 73 4.63 21.24 -20.00
CA GLU A 73 5.39 22.02 -20.98
C GLU A 73 4.48 22.96 -21.78
N GLN A 74 3.31 22.47 -22.21
CA GLN A 74 2.31 23.28 -22.90
C GLN A 74 1.82 24.44 -22.01
N SER A 75 1.42 24.15 -20.78
CA SER A 75 0.96 25.15 -19.81
C SER A 75 2.03 26.22 -19.53
N LYS A 76 3.29 25.80 -19.40
CA LYS A 76 4.43 26.70 -19.24
C LYS A 76 4.59 27.61 -20.46
N ASN A 77 4.54 27.06 -21.67
CA ASN A 77 4.64 27.85 -22.90
C ASN A 77 3.49 28.85 -23.05
N ASP A 78 2.26 28.43 -22.72
CA ASP A 78 1.09 29.29 -22.76
C ASP A 78 1.22 30.46 -21.78
N LEU A 79 1.71 30.20 -20.55
CA LEU A 79 2.02 31.26 -19.58
C LEU A 79 3.06 32.24 -20.11
N LEU A 80 4.17 31.76 -20.67
CA LEU A 80 5.21 32.61 -21.24
C LEU A 80 4.67 33.50 -22.39
N ASN A 81 3.80 32.93 -23.23
CA ASN A 81 3.15 33.66 -24.32
C ASN A 81 2.19 34.73 -23.80
N VAL A 82 1.44 34.47 -22.72
CA VAL A 82 0.60 35.47 -22.06
C VAL A 82 1.44 36.63 -21.52
N PHE A 83 2.51 36.34 -20.79
CA PHE A 83 3.42 37.38 -20.27
C PHE A 83 4.05 38.21 -21.38
N LYS A 84 4.43 37.57 -22.49
CA LYS A 84 4.92 38.25 -23.69
C LYS A 84 3.86 39.18 -24.31
N GLY A 85 2.62 38.71 -24.44
CA GLY A 85 1.50 39.50 -24.96
C GLY A 85 1.15 40.72 -24.11
N LEU A 86 1.40 40.66 -22.80
CA LEU A 86 1.26 41.77 -21.87
C LEU A 86 2.45 42.75 -21.88
N GLY A 87 3.50 42.48 -22.66
CA GLY A 87 4.71 43.30 -22.72
C GLY A 87 5.74 43.03 -21.62
N TYR A 88 5.55 41.96 -20.83
CA TYR A 88 6.43 41.53 -19.74
C TYR A 88 7.10 40.19 -20.07
N GLU A 89 7.80 40.11 -21.20
CA GLU A 89 8.45 38.87 -21.65
C GLU A 89 9.43 38.31 -20.60
N ILE A 90 9.20 37.05 -20.19
CA ILE A 90 10.07 36.31 -19.28
C ILE A 90 11.04 35.47 -20.12
N LYS A 91 12.35 35.64 -19.91
CA LYS A 91 13.40 34.82 -20.54
C LYS A 91 13.86 33.76 -19.53
N LEU A 92 13.67 32.49 -19.88
CA LEU A 92 14.15 31.32 -19.12
C LEU A 92 15.48 30.81 -19.68
#